data_AF-A0A0S4KX52-F1
#
_entry.id   AF-A0A0S4KX52-F1
#
_cell.length_a   1.000
_cell.length_b   1.000
_cell.length_c   1.000
_cell.angle_alpha   90.00
_cell.angle_beta   90.00
_cell.angle_gamma   90.00
#
_symmetry.space_group_name_H-M   'P 1'
#
loop_
_entity.id
_entity.type
_entity.pdbx_description
1 polymer ?
#
loop_
_entity_poly.entity_id
_entity_poly.type
_entity_poly.pdbx_seq_one_letter_code
_entity_poly.pdbx_strand_id
1 'polypeptide(L)'
;MELFRRLFGLPSFAGSTNALLVELMLPTLTDAQRAELKKRAIEFLQNTGSAGTSPEAALAVLNQASRITQLNLLALAMKELGYKPALSTERFKAISDPFAPDLVDERTLRAVARRLKWAHGVEALIGEEPLSFDSW
;
A
#
# COMPACT_ATOMS: atom_id res chain seq x y z
N MET A 1 22.27 -1.53 -9.89
CA MET A 1 21.11 -2.42 -9.62
C MET A 1 19.77 -1.84 -10.09
N GLU A 2 19.61 -0.51 -10.17
CA GLU A 2 18.38 0.15 -10.64
C GLU A 2 18.14 0.07 -12.17
N LEU A 3 19.22 0.04 -12.96
CA LEU A 3 19.18 0.03 -14.42
C LEU A 3 18.49 -1.22 -15.00
N PHE A 4 18.67 -2.38 -14.36
CA PHE A 4 18.08 -3.64 -14.82
C PHE A 4 16.56 -3.72 -14.60
N ARG A 5 16.01 -3.07 -13.56
CA ARG A 5 14.56 -3.01 -13.33
C ARG A 5 13.84 -2.12 -14.33
N ARG A 6 14.49 -1.07 -14.83
CA ARG A 6 13.94 -0.19 -15.88
C ARG A 6 13.91 -0.85 -17.27
N LEU A 7 14.80 -1.82 -17.53
CA LEU A 7 14.95 -2.45 -18.86
C LEU A 7 14.05 -3.68 -19.05
N PHE A 8 13.61 -4.31 -17.97
CA PHE A 8 12.65 -5.42 -17.99
C PHE A 8 11.55 -5.06 -17.00
N GLY A 9 10.40 -4.57 -17.49
CA GLY A 9 9.21 -4.20 -16.70
C GLY A 9 8.65 -5.37 -15.89
N LEU A 10 9.43 -5.81 -14.90
CA LEU A 10 9.10 -6.88 -13.99
C LEU A 10 8.27 -6.26 -12.87
N PRO A 11 7.04 -6.73 -12.67
CA PRO A 11 6.18 -6.21 -11.63
C PRO A 11 6.83 -6.29 -10.25
N SER A 12 6.49 -5.31 -9.41
CA SER A 12 7.24 -5.07 -8.19
C SER A 12 6.77 -5.96 -7.04
N PHE A 13 7.62 -6.92 -6.63
CA PHE A 13 7.46 -7.65 -5.38
C PHE A 13 7.29 -6.73 -4.16
N ALA A 14 7.82 -5.49 -4.23
CA ALA A 14 7.67 -4.51 -3.18
C ALA A 14 6.21 -4.06 -3.02
N GLY A 15 5.53 -3.75 -4.13
CA GLY A 15 4.14 -3.31 -4.10
C GLY A 15 3.20 -4.41 -3.57
N SER A 16 3.41 -5.64 -4.03
CA SER A 16 2.65 -6.81 -3.57
C SER A 16 2.87 -7.09 -2.08
N THR A 17 4.12 -7.00 -1.62
CA THR A 17 4.47 -7.18 -0.20
C THR A 17 3.82 -6.11 0.66
N ASN A 18 3.93 -4.85 0.26
CA ASN A 18 3.32 -3.74 0.96
C ASN A 18 1.80 -3.91 1.09
N ALA A 19 1.12 -4.18 -0.02
CA ALA A 19 -0.33 -4.35 -0.04
C ALA A 19 -0.79 -5.45 0.93
N LEU A 20 -0.18 -6.64 0.86
CA LEU A 20 -0.55 -7.77 1.72
C LEU A 20 -0.23 -7.51 3.20
N LEU A 21 0.88 -6.85 3.52
CA LEU A 21 1.22 -6.52 4.90
C LEU A 21 0.24 -5.50 5.49
N VAL A 22 -0.14 -4.47 4.73
CA VAL A 22 -1.14 -3.50 5.18
C VAL A 22 -2.49 -4.17 5.36
N GLU A 23 -2.92 -4.98 4.40
CA GLU A 23 -4.19 -5.72 4.45
C GLU A 23 -4.32 -6.54 5.74
N LEU A 24 -3.28 -7.26 6.12
CA LEU A 24 -3.23 -8.02 7.38
C LEU A 24 -3.30 -7.14 8.62
N MET A 25 -2.81 -5.90 8.54
CA MET A 25 -2.82 -4.96 9.65
C MET A 25 -4.15 -4.22 9.79
N LEU A 26 -4.89 -4.01 8.71
CA LEU A 26 -6.11 -3.21 8.72
C LEU A 26 -7.07 -3.56 9.87
N PRO A 27 -7.40 -4.84 10.17
CA PRO A 27 -8.31 -5.17 11.27
C PRO A 27 -7.79 -4.82 12.67
N THR A 28 -6.47 -4.63 12.81
CA THR A 28 -5.81 -4.39 14.10
C THR A 28 -5.62 -2.90 14.42
N LEU A 29 -5.90 -2.01 13.46
CA LEU A 29 -5.76 -0.58 13.63
C LEU A 29 -6.89 0.00 14.49
N THR A 30 -6.52 0.82 15.46
CA THR A 30 -7.47 1.65 16.21
C THR A 30 -7.98 2.82 15.37
N ASP A 31 -9.11 3.40 15.74
CA ASP A 31 -9.70 4.55 15.04
C ASP A 31 -8.73 5.74 14.96
N ALA A 32 -7.97 5.98 16.03
CA ALA A 32 -6.93 7.02 16.05
C ALA A 32 -5.81 6.75 15.04
N GLN A 33 -5.40 5.49 14.88
CA GLN A 33 -4.38 5.10 13.90
C GLN A 33 -4.92 5.24 12.47
N ARG A 34 -6.19 4.85 12.23
CA ARG A 34 -6.85 5.02 10.92
C ARG A 34 -6.95 6.50 10.54
N ALA A 35 -7.38 7.35 11.47
CA ALA A 35 -7.48 8.79 11.25
C ALA A 35 -6.12 9.41 10.89
N GLU A 36 -5.05 9.05 11.60
CA GLU A 36 -3.70 9.55 11.30
C GLU A 36 -3.18 9.03 9.95
N LEU A 37 -3.42 7.76 9.63
CA LEU A 37 -3.05 7.18 8.35
C LEU A 37 -3.80 7.81 7.18
N LYS A 38 -5.11 8.08 7.35
CA LYS A 38 -5.92 8.78 6.35
C LYS A 38 -5.35 10.16 6.08
N LYS A 39 -5.08 10.93 7.13
CA LYS A 39 -4.49 12.26 7.03
C LYS A 39 -3.16 12.21 6.28
N ARG A 40 -2.26 11.30 6.66
CA ARG A 40 -0.96 11.18 6.01
C ARG A 40 -1.06 10.73 4.55
N ALA A 41 -1.98 9.83 4.22
CA ALA A 41 -2.21 9.42 2.83
C ALA A 41 -2.73 10.58 1.97
N ILE A 42 -3.64 11.40 2.50
CA ILE A 42 -4.10 12.63 1.83
C ILE A 42 -2.93 13.60 1.62
N GLU A 43 -2.13 13.86 2.66
CA GLU A 43 -0.96 14.74 2.58
C GLU A 43 0.04 14.25 1.51
N PHE A 44 0.27 12.94 1.41
CA PHE A 44 1.10 12.37 0.34
C PHE A 44 0.57 12.73 -1.04
N LEU A 45 -0.72 12.53 -1.28
CA LEU A 45 -1.35 12.82 -2.57
C LEU A 45 -1.30 14.30 -2.93
N GLN A 46 -1.49 15.18 -1.95
CA GLN A 46 -1.36 16.62 -2.15
C GLN A 46 0.06 17.03 -2.55
N ASN A 47 1.08 16.35 -2.03
CA ASN A 47 2.49 16.64 -2.31
C ASN A 47 3.00 15.98 -3.61
N THR A 48 2.39 14.88 -4.06
CA THR A 48 2.77 14.20 -5.32
C THR A 48 1.96 14.65 -6.53
N GLY A 49 0.78 15.22 -6.32
CA GLY A 49 -0.07 15.76 -7.39
C GLY A 49 0.42 17.10 -7.94
N SER A 50 -0.33 17.66 -8.89
CA SER A 50 -0.12 19.05 -9.31
C SER A 50 -0.25 19.97 -8.08
N ALA A 51 0.68 20.91 -7.93
CA ALA A 51 0.70 21.85 -6.81
C ALA A 51 -0.68 22.52 -6.65
N GLY A 52 -1.30 22.37 -5.48
CA GLY A 52 -2.62 22.96 -5.16
C GLY A 52 -3.81 22.00 -5.15
N THR A 53 -3.61 20.68 -5.13
CA THR A 53 -4.72 19.73 -4.92
C THR A 53 -5.30 19.91 -3.50
N SER A 54 -6.59 20.23 -3.39
CA SER A 54 -7.25 20.39 -2.08
C SER A 54 -7.33 19.05 -1.33
N PRO A 55 -7.47 19.05 0.01
CA PRO A 55 -7.64 17.81 0.78
C PRO A 55 -8.82 16.98 0.30
N GLU A 56 -9.92 17.62 -0.09
CA GLU A 56 -11.14 16.97 -0.59
C GLU A 56 -10.88 16.30 -1.95
N ALA A 57 -10.15 16.97 -2.84
CA ALA A 57 -9.77 16.39 -4.13
C ALA A 57 -8.82 15.21 -3.94
N ALA A 58 -7.85 15.31 -3.03
CA ALA A 58 -6.95 14.22 -2.69
C ALA A 58 -7.69 13.02 -2.06
N LEU A 59 -8.67 13.27 -1.19
CA LEU A 59 -9.55 12.22 -0.65
C LEU A 59 -10.39 11.57 -1.74
N ALA A 60 -10.93 12.33 -2.69
CA ALA A 60 -11.66 11.78 -3.82
C ALA A 60 -10.78 10.88 -4.69
N VAL A 61 -9.53 11.29 -4.98
CA VAL A 61 -8.55 10.44 -5.68
C VAL A 61 -8.25 9.17 -4.89
N LEU A 62 -8.05 9.29 -3.58
CA LEU A 62 -7.78 8.14 -2.71
C LEU A 62 -8.93 7.14 -2.73
N ASN A 63 -10.18 7.61 -2.65
CA ASN A 63 -11.38 6.76 -2.69
C ASN A 63 -11.63 6.12 -4.06
N GLN A 64 -11.24 6.78 -5.16
CA GLN A 64 -11.39 6.24 -6.51
C GLN A 64 -10.25 5.26 -6.88
N ALA A 65 -9.14 5.29 -6.16
CA ALA A 65 -8.02 4.40 -6.40
C ALA A 65 -8.38 2.94 -6.11
N SER A 66 -7.75 2.02 -6.84
CA SER A 66 -7.88 0.59 -6.57
C SER A 66 -7.46 0.26 -5.13
N ARG A 67 -8.03 -0.81 -4.54
CA ARG A 67 -7.63 -1.25 -3.21
C ARG A 67 -6.11 -1.44 -3.09
N ILE A 68 -5.46 -2.03 -4.09
CA ILE A 68 -4.01 -2.25 -4.09
C ILE A 68 -3.24 -0.92 -4.04
N THR A 69 -3.66 0.08 -4.81
CA THR A 69 -3.08 1.43 -4.78
C THR A 69 -3.25 2.06 -3.40
N GLN A 70 -4.46 2.00 -2.84
CA GLN A 70 -4.75 2.51 -1.50
C GLN A 70 -3.88 1.85 -0.43
N LEU A 71 -3.75 0.52 -0.46
CA LEU A 71 -2.90 -0.22 0.48
C LEU A 71 -1.41 0.14 0.32
N ASN A 72 -0.95 0.42 -0.90
CA ASN A 72 0.42 0.87 -1.13
C ASN A 72 0.68 2.30 -0.64
N LEU A 73 -0.30 3.20 -0.79
CA LEU A 73 -0.25 4.53 -0.16
C LEU A 73 -0.21 4.42 1.37
N LEU A 74 -1.07 3.56 1.94
CA LEU A 74 -1.06 3.28 3.37
C LEU A 74 0.27 2.67 3.84
N ALA A 75 0.91 1.82 3.04
CA ALA A 75 2.22 1.27 3.37
C ALA A 75 3.30 2.36 3.43
N LEU A 76 3.25 3.33 2.53
CA LEU A 76 4.14 4.49 2.56
C LEU A 76 3.90 5.34 3.82
N ALA A 77 2.63 5.65 4.12
CA ALA A 77 2.23 6.38 5.33
C ALA A 77 2.66 5.65 6.61
N MET A 78 2.36 4.36 6.73
CA MET A 78 2.78 3.50 7.84
C MET A 78 4.30 3.52 8.02
N LYS A 79 5.05 3.40 6.92
CA LYS A 79 6.51 3.43 6.96
C LYS A 79 7.04 4.77 7.46
N GLU A 80 6.51 5.89 6.96
CA GLU A 80 6.92 7.23 7.40
C GLU A 80 6.58 7.48 8.88
N LEU A 81 5.42 7.02 9.33
CA LEU A 81 4.98 7.11 10.73
C LEU A 81 5.68 6.08 11.65
N GLY A 82 6.59 5.24 11.13
CA GLY A 82 7.38 4.30 11.92
C GLY A 82 6.64 3.03 12.36
N TYR A 83 5.52 2.68 11.72
CA TYR A 83 4.79 1.45 12.01
C TYR A 83 5.64 0.24 11.64
N LYS A 84 5.54 -0.81 12.46
CA LYS A 84 6.11 -2.13 12.16
C LYS A 84 5.03 -3.02 11.55
N PRO A 85 5.34 -3.77 10.48
CA PRO A 85 4.41 -4.79 9.98
C PRO A 85 4.03 -5.79 11.08
N ALA A 86 2.82 -6.37 10.97
CA ALA A 86 2.34 -7.40 11.89
C ALA A 86 3.27 -8.64 11.95
N LEU A 87 3.97 -8.92 10.85
CA LEU A 87 4.90 -10.05 10.74
C LEU A 87 6.32 -9.59 11.06
N SER A 88 6.88 -10.08 12.18
CA SER A 88 8.07 -9.51 12.84
C SER A 88 9.35 -9.45 12.01
N THR A 89 9.52 -10.33 11.02
CA THR A 89 10.68 -10.31 10.10
C THR A 89 10.43 -9.57 8.79
N GLU A 90 9.20 -9.08 8.57
CA GLU A 90 8.81 -8.34 7.38
C GLU A 90 9.04 -6.84 7.55
N ARG A 91 9.14 -6.13 6.43
CA ARG A 91 9.35 -4.68 6.40
C ARG A 91 8.62 -4.08 5.20
N PHE A 92 8.01 -2.91 5.39
CA PHE A 92 7.53 -2.09 4.29
C PHE A 92 8.68 -1.74 3.35
N LYS A 93 8.45 -1.97 2.07
CA LYS A 93 9.41 -1.78 0.99
C LYS A 93 9.26 -0.36 0.42
N ALA A 94 10.36 0.21 -0.07
CA ALA A 94 10.29 1.42 -0.85
C ALA A 94 9.63 1.12 -2.21
N ILE A 95 8.72 2.00 -2.63
CA ILE A 95 8.13 2.03 -3.96
C ILE A 95 8.29 3.45 -4.50
N SER A 96 8.54 3.59 -5.80
CA SER A 96 8.78 4.89 -6.45
C SER A 96 7.48 5.61 -6.77
N ASP A 97 6.46 4.87 -7.18
CA ASP A 97 5.14 5.40 -7.54
C ASP A 97 4.05 4.39 -7.15
N PRO A 98 3.15 4.72 -6.21
CA PRO A 98 2.03 3.86 -5.82
C PRO A 98 0.93 3.74 -6.89
N PHE A 99 0.91 4.61 -7.90
CA PHE A 99 -0.04 4.62 -9.01
C PHE A 99 0.50 3.94 -10.28
N ALA A 100 1.74 3.46 -10.26
CA ALA A 100 2.33 2.79 -11.41
C ALA A 100 1.46 1.57 -11.81
N PRO A 101 1.05 1.46 -13.08
CA PRO A 101 0.11 0.42 -13.52
C PRO A 101 0.68 -1.00 -13.42
N ASP A 102 2.01 -1.13 -13.39
CA ASP A 102 2.76 -2.38 -13.24
C ASP A 102 3.26 -2.62 -11.80
N LEU A 103 2.83 -1.80 -10.84
CA LEU A 103 3.28 -1.90 -9.45
C LEU A 103 2.96 -3.27 -8.84
N VAL A 104 1.80 -3.83 -9.17
CA VAL A 104 1.34 -5.14 -8.72
C VAL A 104 0.64 -5.84 -9.87
N ASP A 105 1.06 -7.06 -10.15
CA ASP A 105 0.31 -8.01 -10.97
C ASP A 105 -0.13 -9.22 -10.14
N GLU A 106 -1.12 -9.94 -10.63
CA GLU A 106 -1.71 -11.07 -9.93
C GLU A 106 -0.70 -12.20 -9.66
N ARG A 107 0.22 -12.47 -10.58
CA ARG A 107 1.21 -13.55 -10.40
C ARG A 107 2.16 -13.21 -9.27
N THR A 108 2.65 -11.97 -9.20
CA THR A 108 3.54 -11.53 -8.11
C THR A 108 2.78 -11.49 -6.79
N LEU A 109 1.53 -11.01 -6.78
CA LEU A 109 0.69 -11.01 -5.58
C LEU A 109 0.52 -12.42 -5.01
N ARG A 110 0.15 -13.40 -5.86
CA ARG A 110 0.02 -14.81 -5.48
C ARG A 110 1.35 -15.40 -4.99
N ALA A 111 2.46 -15.07 -5.63
CA ALA A 111 3.79 -15.53 -5.20
C ALA A 111 4.17 -14.99 -3.81
N VAL A 112 3.90 -13.71 -3.55
CA VAL A 112 4.15 -13.11 -2.22
C VAL A 112 3.21 -13.69 -1.17
N ALA A 113 1.92 -13.87 -1.46
CA ALA A 113 0.97 -14.51 -0.54
C ALA A 113 1.44 -15.93 -0.16
N ARG A 114 1.91 -16.73 -1.13
CA ARG A 114 2.50 -18.06 -0.87
C ARG A 114 3.75 -17.98 0.00
N ARG A 115 4.65 -17.01 -0.26
CA ARG A 115 5.85 -16.79 0.57
C ARG A 115 5.45 -16.45 2.01
N LEU A 116 4.46 -15.58 2.21
CA LEU A 116 3.98 -15.20 3.54
C LEU A 116 3.36 -16.39 4.26
N LYS A 117 2.54 -17.19 3.58
CA LYS A 117 1.99 -18.44 4.14
C LYS A 117 3.08 -19.42 4.56
N TRP A 118 4.09 -19.62 3.71
CA TRP A 118 5.18 -20.55 4.00
C TRP A 118 6.09 -20.07 5.14
N ALA A 119 6.41 -18.78 5.19
CA ALA A 119 7.33 -18.22 6.18
C ALA A 119 6.67 -17.95 7.54
N HIS A 120 5.37 -17.61 7.56
CA HIS A 120 4.68 -17.12 8.76
C HIS A 120 3.41 -17.89 9.13
N GLY A 121 2.98 -18.85 8.29
CA GLY A 121 1.74 -19.59 8.51
C GLY A 121 0.46 -18.79 8.29
N VAL A 122 0.55 -17.59 7.69
CA VAL A 122 -0.58 -16.67 7.51
C VAL A 122 -1.08 -16.68 6.07
N GLU A 123 -2.39 -16.82 5.89
CA GLU A 123 -3.06 -16.62 4.60
C GLU A 123 -3.39 -15.14 4.41
N ALA A 124 -2.69 -14.49 3.47
CA ALA A 124 -2.92 -13.10 3.12
C ALA A 124 -3.67 -13.01 1.79
N LEU A 125 -4.83 -12.37 1.80
CA LEU A 125 -5.70 -12.15 0.65
C LEU A 125 -6.07 -10.67 0.60
N ILE A 126 -6.05 -10.07 -0.58
CA ILE A 126 -6.49 -8.69 -0.79
C ILE A 126 -8.00 -8.72 -0.99
N GLY A 127 -8.75 -7.90 -0.26
CA GLY A 127 -10.17 -7.69 -0.53
C GLY A 127 -10.40 -7.18 -1.96
N GLU A 128 -11.56 -7.47 -2.55
CA GLU A 128 -11.87 -7.05 -3.91
C GLU A 128 -12.22 -5.55 -3.97
N GLU A 129 -12.99 -5.09 -2.98
CA GLU A 129 -13.50 -3.72 -2.93
C GLU A 129 -12.45 -2.72 -2.42
N PRO A 130 -12.36 -1.53 -3.04
CA PRO A 130 -11.63 -0.40 -2.48
C PRO A 130 -12.09 -0.05 -1.05
N LEU A 131 -11.16 0.47 -0.26
CA LEU A 131 -11.47 1.07 1.03
C LEU A 131 -12.24 2.38 0.82
N SER A 132 -13.27 2.61 1.63
CA SER A 132 -13.95 3.90 1.72
C SER A 132 -13.33 4.72 2.85
N PHE A 133 -12.51 5.71 2.50
CA PHE A 133 -11.89 6.60 3.48
C PHE A 133 -12.87 7.60 4.09
N ASP A 134 -14.09 7.75 3.57
CA ASP A 134 -15.14 8.58 4.17
C ASP A 134 -15.72 7.96 5.45
N SER A 135 -15.77 6.63 5.50
CA SER A 135 -16.34 5.84 6.59
C SER A 135 -15.29 5.05 7.40
N TRP A 136 -14.01 5.36 7.18
CA TRP A 136 -12.88 4.62 7.71
C TRP A 136 -12.46 5.01 9.13
#